data_AF-A0A2R5FWL3-F1
#
_entry.id   AF-A0A2R5FWL3-F1
#
_cell.length_a   1.000
_cell.length_b   1.000
_cell.length_c   1.000
_cell.angle_alpha   90.00
_cell.angle_beta   90.00
_cell.angle_gamma   90.00
#
_symmetry.space_group_name_H-M   'P 1'
#
loop_
_entity.id
_entity.type
_entity.pdbx_description
1 polymer ?
#
loop_
_entity_poly.entity_id
_entity_poly.type
_entity_poly.pdbx_seq_one_letter_code
_entity_poly.pdbx_strand_id
1 'polypeptide(L)' 'MTEKPTYPNFDNLVNQTDAEMQRLGWTEAQGREHLMKYYGVRSRILLTEDELDNFLLYLQLTDSPTPNNQ' A
#
# COMPACT_ATOMS: atom_id res chain seq x y z
N MET A 1 21.99 4.50 5.63
CA MET A 1 21.35 5.67 5.01
C MET A 1 20.15 5.15 4.24
N THR A 2 18.94 5.23 4.80
CA THR A 2 17.70 5.01 4.02
C THR A 2 17.25 6.39 3.58
N GLU A 3 17.71 6.81 2.40
CA GLU A 3 17.22 8.05 1.80
C GLU A 3 15.73 7.86 1.49
N LYS A 4 14.90 8.82 1.90
CA LYS A 4 13.49 8.85 1.52
C LYS A 4 13.43 8.81 -0.01
N PRO A 5 12.48 8.08 -0.61
CA PRO A 5 12.35 8.07 -2.06
C PRO A 5 12.20 9.49 -2.60
N THR A 6 12.97 9.81 -3.65
CA THR A 6 13.10 11.17 -4.19
C THR A 6 11.98 11.59 -5.13
N TYR A 7 10.92 10.78 -5.26
CA TYR A 7 9.78 11.12 -6.11
C TYR A 7 8.80 12.05 -5.37
N PRO A 8 8.29 13.09 -6.05
CA PRO A 8 7.52 14.17 -5.41
C PRO A 8 6.20 13.72 -4.78
N ASN A 9 5.72 12.52 -5.14
CA ASN A 9 4.43 11.99 -4.67
C ASN A 9 4.57 10.91 -3.58
N PHE A 10 5.76 10.63 -3.05
CA PHE A 10 5.97 9.57 -2.07
C PHE A 10 5.07 9.69 -0.84
N ASP A 11 5.12 10.83 -0.15
CA ASP A 11 4.32 11.04 1.06
C ASP A 11 2.81 10.98 0.74
N ASN A 12 2.39 11.40 -0.47
CA ASN A 12 1.00 11.31 -0.93
C ASN A 12 0.55 9.85 -1.13
N LEU A 13 1.34 9.05 -1.86
CA LEU A 13 1.06 7.64 -2.11
C LEU A 13 1.05 6.81 -0.81
N VAL A 14 1.95 7.11 0.13
CA VAL A 14 1.95 6.49 1.46
C VAL A 14 0.66 6.82 2.22
N ASN A 15 0.26 8.09 2.24
CA ASN A 15 -0.98 8.51 2.91
C ASN A 15 -2.23 7.86 2.30
N GLN A 16 -2.30 7.77 0.96
CA GLN A 16 -3.40 7.07 0.28
C GLN A 16 -3.41 5.58 0.62
N THR A 17 -2.24 4.93 0.59
CA THR A 17 -2.08 3.53 0.96
C THR A 17 -2.55 3.28 2.40
N ASP A 18 -2.19 4.15 3.35
CA ASP A 18 -2.67 4.05 4.74
C ASP A 18 -4.19 4.20 4.85
N ALA A 19 -4.78 5.13 4.09
CA ALA A 19 -6.23 5.31 4.06
C ALA A 19 -6.95 4.06 3.51
N GLU A 20 -6.45 3.47 2.42
CA GLU A 20 -7.01 2.25 1.85
C GLU A 20 -6.83 1.04 2.77
N MET A 21 -5.66 0.89 3.41
CA MET A 21 -5.45 -0.16 4.40
C MET A 21 -6.43 0.00 5.58
N GLN A 22 -6.65 1.22 6.08
CA GLN A 22 -7.64 1.48 7.13
C GLN A 22 -9.06 1.15 6.67
N ARG A 23 -9.42 1.50 5.44
CA ARG A 23 -10.73 1.21 4.83
C ARG A 23 -11.01 -0.28 4.75
N LEU A 24 -9.99 -1.06 4.36
CA LEU A 24 -10.04 -2.53 4.29
C LEU A 24 -9.92 -3.21 5.67
N GLY A 25 -9.65 -2.46 6.74
CA GLY A 25 -9.35 -3.01 8.06
C GLY A 25 -8.02 -3.79 8.11
N TRP A 26 -7.10 -3.52 7.18
CA TRP A 26 -5.78 -4.13 7.17
C TRP A 26 -4.91 -3.58 8.30
N THR A 27 -4.27 -4.50 9.02
CA THR A 27 -3.24 -4.18 9.98
C THR A 27 -1.91 -3.89 9.28
N GLU A 28 -1.02 -3.13 9.95
CA GLU A 28 0.35 -2.93 9.46
C GLU A 28 1.11 -4.24 9.23
N ALA A 29 0.78 -5.28 10.00
CA ALA A 29 1.37 -6.61 9.84
C ALA A 29 0.97 -7.25 8.50
N GLN A 30 -0.31 -7.16 8.12
CA GLN A 30 -0.79 -7.65 6.82
C GLN A 30 -0.18 -6.86 5.66
N GLY A 31 -0.10 -5.53 5.80
CA GLY A 31 0.61 -4.69 4.84
C GLY A 31 2.07 -5.13 4.70
N ARG A 32 2.80 -5.28 5.80
CA ARG A 32 4.20 -5.72 5.79
C ARG A 32 4.38 -7.11 5.18
N GLU A 33 3.50 -8.05 5.49
CA GLU A 33 3.53 -9.40 4.93
C GLU A 33 3.31 -9.37 3.41
N HIS A 34 2.36 -8.56 2.94
CA HIS A 34 2.15 -8.33 1.52
C HIS A 34 3.41 -7.75 0.86
N LEU A 35 4.03 -6.74 1.48
CA LEU A 35 5.26 -6.15 0.93
C LEU A 35 6.42 -7.15 0.86
N MET A 36 6.58 -7.99 1.88
CA MET A 36 7.60 -9.02 1.87
C MET A 36 7.32 -10.09 0.82
N LYS A 37 6.04 -10.43 0.59
CA LYS A 37 5.63 -11.49 -0.33
C LYS A 37 5.76 -11.06 -1.80
N TYR A 38 5.38 -9.83 -2.14
CA TYR A 38 5.32 -9.36 -3.52
C TYR A 38 6.52 -8.51 -3.95
N TYR A 39 7.11 -7.75 -3.03
CA TYR A 39 8.23 -6.83 -3.32
C TYR A 39 9.54 -7.23 -2.61
N GLY A 40 9.50 -8.21 -1.68
CA GLY A 40 10.68 -8.65 -0.93
C GLY A 40 11.17 -7.67 0.14
N VAL A 41 10.40 -6.60 0.43
CA VAL A 41 10.80 -5.55 1.38
C VAL A 41 9.94 -5.53 2.63
N ARG A 42 10.48 -4.99 3.73
CA ARG A 42 9.82 -4.93 5.04
C ARG A 42 9.12 -3.60 5.33
N SER A 43 9.25 -2.62 4.44
CA SER A 43 8.73 -1.26 4.66
C SER A 43 8.42 -0.57 3.33
N ARG A 44 7.38 0.27 3.35
CA ARG A 44 6.94 1.09 2.20
C ARG A 44 7.98 2.10 1.76
N ILE A 45 8.86 2.53 2.66
CA ILE A 45 9.98 3.44 2.34
C ILE A 45 11.02 2.81 1.42
N LEU A 46 11.01 1.48 1.30
CA LEU A 46 11.94 0.72 0.44
C LEU A 46 11.32 0.40 -0.92
N LEU A 47 10.05 0.77 -1.12
CA LEU A 47 9.39 0.61 -2.42
C LEU A 47 9.82 1.72 -3.36
N THR A 48 9.91 1.36 -4.62
CA THR A 48 9.95 2.31 -5.74
C THR A 48 8.58 2.96 -5.94
N GLU A 49 8.51 4.02 -6.75
CA GLU A 49 7.26 4.70 -7.09
C GLU A 49 6.25 3.72 -7.69
N ASP A 50 6.68 2.93 -8.69
CA ASP A 50 5.84 1.94 -9.36
C ASP A 50 5.35 0.84 -8.40
N GLU A 51 6.19 0.37 -7.47
CA GLU A 51 5.78 -0.66 -6.51
C GLU A 51 4.78 -0.12 -5.48
N LEU A 52 4.95 1.13 -5.03
CA LEU A 52 4.02 1.76 -4.12
C LEU A 52 2.68 2.05 -4.82
N ASP A 53 2.72 2.48 -6.09
CA ASP A 53 1.52 2.70 -6.90
C ASP A 53 0.77 1.39 -7.19
N ASN A 54 1.49 0.32 -7.52
CA ASN A 54 0.91 -1.02 -7.68
C ASN A 54 0.29 -1.53 -6.37
N PHE A 55 0.92 -1.25 -5.22
CA PHE A 55 0.36 -1.62 -3.93
C PHE A 55 -0.93 -0.85 -3.62
N LEU A 56 -0.94 0.46 -3.88
CA LEU A 56 -2.14 1.29 -3.74
C LEU A 56 -3.28 0.80 -4.65
N LEU A 57 -2.97 0.54 -5.93
CA LEU A 57 -3.92 0.00 -6.90
C LEU A 57 -4.47 -1.35 -6.44
N TYR A 58 -3.62 -2.24 -5.93
CA TYR A 58 -4.05 -3.52 -5.36
C TYR A 58 -5.06 -3.29 -4.23
N LEU A 59 -4.78 -2.38 -3.29
CA LEU A 59 -5.69 -2.08 -2.18
C LEU A 59 -7.03 -1.51 -2.66
N GLN A 60 -7.01 -0.59 -3.61
CA GLN A 60 -8.22 -0.02 -4.23
C GLN A 60 -9.05 -1.10 -4.93
N LEU A 61 -8.41 -2.08 -5.57
CA LEU A 61 -9.09 -3.18 -6.26
C LEU A 61 -9.53 -4.32 -5.33
N THR A 62 -8.88 -4.52 -4.18
CA THR A 62 -9.29 -5.53 -3.18
C THR A 62 -10.65 -5.26 -2.56
N ASP A 63 -11.24 -4.12 -2.87
CA ASP A 63 -12.55 -3.69 -2.41
C ASP A 63 -13.51 -3.44 -3.59
N SER A 64 -13.73 -4.48 -4.39
CA SER A 64 -15.09 -4.72 -4.88
C SER A 64 -15.86 -5.52 -3.81
N PRO A 65 -16.46 -4.90 -2.78
CA PRO A 65 -17.68 -5.45 -2.25
C PRO A 65 -18.70 -5.26 -3.38
N THR A 66 -19.04 -6.35 -4.07
CA THR A 66 -20.39 -6.42 -4.65
C THR A 66 -21.35 -5.90 -3.58
N PRO A 67 -22.24 -4.94 -3.89
CA PRO A 67 -23.15 -4.40 -2.90
C PRO A 67 -23.96 -5.57 -2.37
N ASN A 68 -23.68 -6.01 -1.15
CA ASN A 68 -24.56 -6.95 -0.48
C ASN A 68 -25.75 -6.13 -0.02
N ASN A 69 -26.65 -5.93 -0.97
CA ASN A 69 -28.00 -5.47 -0.78
C ASN A 69 -28.74 -6.59 -0.04
N GLN A 70 -29.03 -6.37 1.25
CA GLN A 70 -30.21 -6.81 2.02
C GLN A 70 -29.92 -6.89 3.52
#